data_AF-A0A1G3PFL6-F1
#
_entry.id   AF-A0A1G3PFL6-F1
#
_cell.length_a   1.000
_cell.length_b   1.000
_cell.length_c   1.000
_cell.angle_alpha   90.00
_cell.angle_beta   90.00
_cell.angle_gamma   90.00
#
_symmetry.space_group_name_H-M   'P 1'
#
loop_
_entity.id
_entity.type
_entity.pdbx_description
1 polymer ?
#
loop_
_entity_poly.entity_id
_entity_poly.type
_entity_poly.pdbx_seq_one_letter_code
_entity_poly.pdbx_strand_id
1 'polypeptide(L)'
;MKFGEVLLKLGMINDHQLDIALKEQDYNLKSVGYSEPLGNILLRNAIINDDQHVTGLVEYFKLLSENESEPSYVRETAKVAFNAMANRDRENCISDETKIIILQKINEYEDKIGQFNKSIATLSKMEQKKVIIETIDKEKKEIDKLIGKIDLLRKDLEQFA
;
A
#
# COMPACT_ATOMS: atom_id res chain seq x y z
N MET A 1 -3.01 10.40 27.71
CA MET A 1 -4.23 10.07 26.91
C MET A 1 -4.36 8.56 26.80
N LYS A 2 -5.57 7.95 26.85
CA LYS A 2 -5.70 6.47 26.83
C LYS A 2 -6.20 5.95 25.47
N PHE A 3 -5.69 4.79 25.05
CA PHE A 3 -6.06 4.16 23.76
C PHE A 3 -7.57 3.95 23.59
N GLY A 4 -8.26 3.47 24.64
CA GLY A 4 -9.72 3.27 24.59
C GLY A 4 -10.51 4.56 24.35
N GLU A 5 -10.03 5.71 24.86
CA GLU A 5 -10.66 7.02 24.64
C GLU A 5 -10.53 7.47 23.17
N VAL A 6 -9.42 7.10 22.51
CA VAL A 6 -9.24 7.37 21.08
C VAL A 6 -10.26 6.59 20.26
N LEU A 7 -10.44 5.31 20.55
CA LEU A 7 -11.42 4.47 19.85
C LEU A 7 -12.86 4.93 20.05
N LEU A 8 -13.21 5.42 21.25
CA LEU A 8 -14.51 6.06 21.51
C LEU A 8 -14.70 7.31 20.65
N LYS A 9 -13.70 8.20 20.60
CA LYS A 9 -13.77 9.44 19.80
C LYS A 9 -13.90 9.16 18.31
N LEU A 10 -13.27 8.10 17.82
CA LEU A 10 -13.38 7.65 16.44
C LEU A 10 -14.70 6.93 16.14
N GLY A 11 -15.55 6.67 17.15
CA GLY A 11 -16.80 5.93 17.01
C GLY A 11 -16.60 4.45 16.66
N MET A 12 -15.40 3.89 16.91
CA MET A 12 -15.07 2.50 16.61
C MET A 12 -15.59 1.53 17.68
N ILE A 13 -15.73 2.02 18.91
CA ILE A 13 -16.33 1.29 20.04
C ILE A 13 -17.30 2.23 20.78
N ASN A 14 -18.15 1.66 21.63
CA ASN A 14 -18.97 2.39 22.59
C ASN A 14 -18.49 2.19 24.04
N ASP A 15 -19.06 2.96 24.97
CA ASP A 15 -18.68 2.92 26.39
C ASP A 15 -18.85 1.53 27.01
N HIS A 16 -19.90 0.80 26.60
CA HIS A 16 -20.17 -0.54 27.11
C HIS A 16 -19.10 -1.54 26.67
N GLN A 17 -18.69 -1.50 25.41
CA GLN A 17 -17.61 -2.33 24.87
C GLN A 17 -16.27 -2.00 25.54
N LEU A 18 -15.98 -0.71 25.78
CA LEU A 18 -14.78 -0.30 26.49
C LEU A 18 -14.77 -0.80 27.94
N ASP A 19 -15.89 -0.68 28.65
CA ASP A 19 -16.02 -1.15 30.04
C ASP A 19 -15.80 -2.66 30.16
N ILE A 20 -16.34 -3.46 29.23
CA ILE A 20 -16.09 -4.90 29.17
C ILE A 20 -14.60 -5.20 29.01
N ALA A 21 -13.94 -4.56 28.04
CA ALA A 21 -12.52 -4.80 27.78
C ALA A 21 -11.62 -4.37 28.94
N LEU A 22 -11.95 -3.27 29.63
CA LEU A 22 -11.21 -2.81 30.81
C LEU A 22 -11.37 -3.75 32.00
N LYS A 23 -12.58 -4.30 32.23
CA LYS A 23 -12.82 -5.31 33.27
C LYS A 23 -12.00 -6.58 33.02
N GLU A 24 -11.93 -7.01 31.76
CA GLU A 24 -11.11 -8.16 31.39
C GLU A 24 -9.61 -7.88 31.57
N GLN A 25 -9.15 -6.68 31.19
CA GLN A 25 -7.76 -6.27 31.40
C GLN A 25 -7.36 -6.29 32.88
N ASP A 26 -8.22 -5.75 33.75
CA ASP A 26 -8.02 -5.76 35.20
C ASP A 26 -8.07 -7.17 35.78
N TYR A 27 -8.99 -8.02 35.30
CA TYR A 27 -9.03 -9.43 35.67
C TYR A 27 -7.73 -10.14 35.31
N ASN A 28 -7.24 -9.99 34.07
CA ASN A 28 -6.00 -10.63 33.59
C ASN A 28 -4.78 -10.21 34.42
N LEU A 29 -4.70 -8.91 34.78
CA LEU A 29 -3.66 -8.40 35.65
C LEU A 29 -3.69 -9.08 37.03
N LYS A 30 -4.89 -9.28 37.59
CA LYS A 30 -5.08 -9.88 38.92
C LYS A 30 -4.90 -11.40 38.92
N SER A 31 -5.34 -12.10 37.87
CA SER A 31 -5.35 -13.56 37.82
C SER A 31 -4.05 -14.15 37.27
N VAL A 32 -3.47 -13.52 36.25
CA VAL A 32 -2.29 -14.02 35.52
C VAL A 32 -1.04 -13.20 35.84
N GLY A 33 -1.18 -12.06 36.54
CA GLY A 33 -0.07 -11.14 36.81
C GLY A 33 0.38 -10.34 35.59
N TYR A 34 -0.38 -10.39 34.48
CA TYR A 34 -0.06 -9.72 33.23
C TYR A 34 -1.29 -8.99 32.69
N SER A 35 -1.15 -7.68 32.46
CA SER A 35 -2.17 -6.87 31.79
C SER A 35 -1.93 -6.88 30.29
N GLU A 36 -2.68 -7.70 29.57
CA GLU A 36 -2.71 -7.66 28.11
C GLU A 36 -3.06 -6.23 27.63
N PRO A 37 -2.41 -5.71 26.55
CA PRO A 37 -2.76 -4.41 25.99
C PRO A 37 -4.23 -4.36 25.56
N LEU A 38 -4.91 -3.24 25.87
CA LEU A 38 -6.34 -3.09 25.63
C LEU A 38 -6.73 -3.34 24.16
N GLY A 39 -5.90 -2.88 23.21
CA GLY A 39 -6.13 -3.13 21.78
C GLY A 39 -6.17 -4.60 21.40
N ASN A 40 -5.34 -5.44 22.03
CA ASN A 40 -5.32 -6.89 21.77
C ASN A 40 -6.56 -7.58 22.35
N ILE A 41 -7.02 -7.15 23.53
CA ILE A 41 -8.27 -7.65 24.13
C ILE A 41 -9.45 -7.33 23.20
N LEU A 42 -9.51 -6.09 22.69
CA LEU A 42 -10.57 -5.66 21.77
C LEU A 42 -10.54 -6.44 20.45
N LEU A 43 -9.36 -6.71 19.89
CA LEU A 43 -9.18 -7.55 18.70
C LEU A 43 -9.61 -9.00 18.94
N ARG A 44 -9.10 -9.63 20.02
CA ARG A 44 -9.40 -11.02 20.37
C ARG A 44 -10.90 -11.25 20.58
N ASN A 45 -11.58 -10.26 21.16
CA ASN A 45 -13.02 -10.31 21.39
C ASN A 45 -13.85 -9.89 20.15
N ALA A 46 -13.21 -9.64 19.00
CA ALA A 46 -13.82 -9.18 17.77
C ALA A 46 -14.68 -7.91 17.94
N ILE A 47 -14.32 -7.06 18.91
CA ILE A 47 -14.96 -5.77 19.16
C ILE A 47 -14.47 -4.75 18.12
N ILE A 48 -13.21 -4.86 17.73
CA ILE A 48 -12.60 -4.14 16.60
C ILE A 48 -11.95 -5.13 15.65
N ASN A 49 -11.77 -4.74 14.39
CA ASN A 49 -10.97 -5.49 13.41
C ASN A 49 -9.54 -4.93 13.30
N ASP A 50 -8.69 -5.58 12.50
CA ASP A 50 -7.28 -5.20 12.32
C ASP A 50 -7.13 -3.77 11.78
N ASP A 51 -7.97 -3.36 10.81
CA ASP A 51 -7.93 -2.02 10.23
C ASP A 51 -8.27 -0.94 11.26
N GLN A 52 -9.30 -1.18 12.07
CA GLN A 52 -9.70 -0.29 13.17
C GLN A 52 -8.62 -0.23 14.24
N HIS A 53 -7.96 -1.35 14.54
CA HIS A 53 -6.86 -1.39 15.49
C HIS A 53 -5.66 -0.57 15.00
N VAL A 54 -5.23 -0.76 13.75
CA VAL A 54 -4.14 0.01 13.14
C VAL A 54 -4.48 1.49 13.10
N THR A 55 -5.69 1.83 12.63
CA THR A 55 -6.15 3.23 12.57
C THR A 55 -6.16 3.88 13.96
N GLY A 56 -6.69 3.17 14.96
CA GLY A 56 -6.67 3.63 16.34
C GLY A 56 -5.26 3.84 16.89
N LEU A 57 -4.31 2.96 16.54
CA LEU A 57 -2.91 3.08 16.98
C LEU A 57 -2.23 4.30 16.33
N VAL A 58 -2.44 4.52 15.03
CA VAL A 58 -1.91 5.70 14.32
C VAL A 58 -2.40 6.98 14.98
N GLU A 59 -3.71 7.10 15.21
CA GLU A 59 -4.29 8.30 15.84
C GLU A 59 -3.83 8.45 17.30
N TYR A 60 -3.73 7.34 18.04
CA TYR A 60 -3.20 7.36 19.40
C TYR A 60 -1.77 7.88 19.47
N PHE A 61 -0.86 7.37 18.62
CA PHE A 61 0.53 7.82 18.62
C PHE A 61 0.69 9.26 18.12
N LYS A 62 -0.13 9.67 17.15
CA LYS A 62 -0.19 11.07 16.71
C LYS A 62 -0.55 11.99 17.88
N LEU A 63 -1.69 11.74 18.53
CA LEU A 63 -2.15 12.54 19.67
C LEU A 63 -1.17 12.50 20.85
N LEU A 64 -0.54 11.34 21.10
CA LEU A 64 0.45 11.20 22.15
C LEU A 64 1.73 12.00 21.85
N SER A 65 2.13 12.08 20.58
CA SER A 65 3.31 12.85 20.16
C SER A 65 3.11 14.37 20.28
N GLU A 66 1.87 14.83 20.13
CA GLU A 66 1.48 16.24 20.21
C GLU A 66 1.09 16.67 21.64
N ASN A 67 0.97 15.73 22.58
CA ASN A 67 0.52 16.04 23.92
C ASN A 67 1.63 16.64 24.81
N GLU A 68 1.69 17.97 24.89
CA GLU A 68 2.69 18.71 25.67
C GLU A 68 2.75 18.34 27.16
N SER A 69 1.67 17.76 27.71
CA SER A 69 1.65 17.30 29.12
C SER A 69 2.50 16.05 29.36
N GLU A 70 2.81 15.28 28.32
CA GLU A 70 3.61 14.06 28.43
C GLU A 70 5.11 14.38 28.42
N PRO A 71 5.96 13.57 29.08
CA PRO A 71 7.41 13.74 29.04
C PRO A 71 7.98 13.71 27.62
N SER A 72 9.04 14.48 27.37
CA SER A 72 9.65 14.58 26.03
C SER A 72 10.02 13.23 25.43
N TYR A 73 10.54 12.29 26.22
CA TYR A 73 10.91 10.96 25.71
C TYR A 73 9.69 10.16 25.22
N VAL A 74 8.52 10.32 25.87
CA VAL A 74 7.27 9.68 25.46
C VAL A 74 6.82 10.26 24.12
N ARG A 75 6.83 11.58 23.99
CA ARG A 75 6.44 12.27 22.75
C ARG A 75 7.33 11.91 21.57
N GLU A 76 8.66 11.90 21.76
CA GLU A 76 9.60 11.52 20.70
C GLU A 76 9.43 10.05 20.30
N THR A 77 9.24 9.14 21.27
CA THR A 77 8.96 7.73 20.97
C THR A 77 7.64 7.57 20.21
N ALA A 78 6.60 8.30 20.62
CA ALA A 78 5.31 8.30 19.94
C ALA A 78 5.42 8.86 18.51
N LYS A 79 6.22 9.90 18.29
CA LYS A 79 6.49 10.48 16.98
C LYS A 79 7.18 9.47 16.04
N VAL A 80 8.15 8.72 16.56
CA VAL A 80 8.80 7.64 15.80
C VAL A 80 7.79 6.56 15.43
N ALA A 81 6.96 6.12 16.40
CA ALA A 81 5.93 5.10 16.17
C ALA A 81 4.88 5.58 15.14
N PHE A 82 4.39 6.81 15.28
CA PHE A 82 3.47 7.43 14.33
C PHE A 82 4.06 7.46 12.92
N ASN A 83 5.29 7.94 12.76
CA ASN A 83 5.95 7.99 11.46
C ASN A 83 6.16 6.59 10.86
N ALA A 84 6.53 5.60 11.67
CA ALA A 84 6.69 4.23 11.20
C ALA A 84 5.35 3.64 10.71
N MET A 85 4.26 3.92 11.41
CA MET A 85 2.93 3.41 11.04
C MET A 85 2.30 4.19 9.88
N ALA A 86 2.44 5.51 9.83
CA ALA A 86 1.95 6.35 8.74
C ALA A 86 2.68 6.10 7.41
N ASN A 87 3.91 5.57 7.47
CA ASN A 87 4.68 5.19 6.28
C ASN A 87 4.50 3.72 5.87
N ARG A 88 3.74 2.89 6.60
CA ARG A 88 3.50 1.49 6.21
C ARG A 88 2.78 1.36 4.87
N ASP A 89 1.93 2.32 4.51
CA ASP A 89 1.30 2.36 3.17
C ASP A 89 2.33 2.55 2.04
N ARG A 90 3.56 2.99 2.35
CA ARG A 90 4.65 3.18 1.37
C ARG A 90 5.54 1.96 1.18
N GLU A 91 5.51 0.96 2.07
CA GLU A 91 6.37 -0.24 1.92
C GLU A 91 5.95 -1.12 0.73
N ASN A 92 4.70 -0.98 0.26
CA ASN A 92 4.16 -1.67 -0.91
C ASN A 92 3.88 -0.74 -2.10
N CYS A 93 4.28 0.54 -2.05
CA CYS A 93 4.10 1.46 -3.17
C CYS A 93 5.43 1.76 -3.85
N ILE A 94 5.50 1.65 -5.17
CA ILE A 94 6.64 2.18 -5.93
C ILE A 94 6.66 3.70 -5.81
N SER A 95 7.84 4.28 -5.64
CA SER A 95 7.98 5.74 -5.52
C SER A 95 7.46 6.46 -6.76
N ASP A 96 7.03 7.72 -6.61
CA ASP A 96 6.56 8.54 -7.74
C ASP A 96 7.62 8.66 -8.85
N GLU A 97 8.90 8.75 -8.49
CA GLU A 97 10.02 8.73 -9.43
C GLU A 97 10.08 7.42 -10.23
N THR A 98 9.86 6.28 -9.56
CA THR A 98 9.82 4.97 -10.22
C THR A 98 8.59 4.86 -11.13
N LYS A 99 7.42 5.36 -10.69
CA LYS A 99 6.20 5.43 -11.53
C LYS A 99 6.47 6.22 -12.82
N ILE A 100 7.13 7.37 -12.73
CA ILE A 100 7.50 8.20 -13.88
C ILE A 100 8.43 7.43 -14.83
N ILE A 101 9.46 6.75 -14.31
CA ILE A 101 10.39 5.96 -15.13
C ILE A 101 9.67 4.83 -15.87
N ILE A 102 8.76 4.12 -15.19
CA ILE A 102 7.97 3.05 -15.81
C ILE A 102 7.10 3.60 -16.94
N LEU A 103 6.41 4.73 -16.71
CA LEU A 103 5.58 5.39 -17.73
C LEU A 103 6.41 5.85 -18.94
N GLN A 104 7.60 6.42 -18.71
CA GLN A 104 8.52 6.77 -19.79
C GLN A 104 8.91 5.54 -20.61
N LYS A 105 9.18 4.41 -19.96
CA LYS A 105 9.54 3.16 -20.65
C LYS A 105 8.40 2.58 -21.47
N ILE A 106 7.17 2.67 -20.98
CA ILE A 106 5.97 2.29 -21.73
C ILE A 106 5.86 3.14 -22.99
N ASN A 107 5.97 4.47 -22.89
CA ASN A 107 5.93 5.37 -24.04
C ASN A 107 7.02 5.04 -25.08
N GLU A 108 8.26 4.76 -24.64
CA GLU A 108 9.33 4.35 -25.56
C GLU A 108 9.01 3.06 -26.32
N TYR A 109 8.34 2.10 -25.68
CA TYR A 109 7.92 0.86 -26.32
C TYR A 109 6.75 1.09 -27.28
N GLU A 110 5.78 1.92 -26.91
CA GLU A 110 4.66 2.31 -27.78
C GLU A 110 5.15 3.04 -29.04
N ASP A 111 6.13 3.93 -28.91
CA ASP A 111 6.75 4.61 -30.05
C ASP A 111 7.43 3.63 -31.01
N LYS A 112 8.16 2.64 -30.48
CA LYS A 112 8.79 1.58 -31.29
C LYS A 112 7.76 0.71 -31.99
N ILE A 113 6.67 0.34 -31.31
CA ILE A 113 5.54 -0.37 -31.93
C ILE A 113 4.96 0.48 -33.08
N GLY A 114 4.81 1.79 -32.88
CA GLY A 114 4.37 2.72 -33.92
C GLY A 114 5.29 2.73 -35.15
N GLN A 115 6.61 2.67 -34.95
CA GLN A 115 7.58 2.58 -36.05
C GLN A 115 7.46 1.26 -36.82
N PHE A 116 7.36 0.13 -36.13
CA PHE A 116 7.15 -1.18 -36.79
C PHE A 116 5.83 -1.21 -37.55
N ASN A 117 4.74 -0.71 -36.98
CA ASN A 117 3.44 -0.65 -37.68
C ASN A 117 3.49 0.18 -38.97
N LYS A 118 4.23 1.30 -38.98
CA LYS A 118 4.47 2.10 -40.20
C LYS A 118 5.30 1.33 -41.23
N SER A 119 6.33 0.61 -40.79
CA SER A 119 7.16 -0.26 -41.64
C SER A 119 6.32 -1.36 -42.30
N ILE A 120 5.57 -2.13 -41.49
CA ILE A 120 4.65 -3.19 -41.96
C ILE A 120 3.64 -2.64 -42.96
N ALA A 121 3.03 -1.49 -42.69
CA ALA A 121 2.05 -0.87 -43.59
C ALA A 121 2.66 -0.46 -44.94
N THR A 122 3.94 -0.11 -44.97
CA THR A 122 4.68 0.20 -46.20
C THR A 122 5.02 -1.08 -46.96
N LEU A 123 5.59 -2.07 -46.26
CA LEU A 123 5.97 -3.37 -46.82
C LEU A 123 4.78 -4.14 -47.39
N SER A 124 3.61 -4.00 -46.76
CA SER A 124 2.38 -4.66 -47.19
C SER A 124 1.83 -4.11 -48.52
N LYS A 125 2.23 -2.90 -48.92
CA LYS A 125 1.88 -2.30 -50.23
C LYS A 125 2.83 -2.70 -51.35
N MET A 126 3.95 -3.35 -51.02
CA MET A 126 4.93 -3.83 -51.99
C MET A 126 4.51 -5.20 -52.54
N GLU A 127 5.07 -5.56 -53.69
CA GLU A 127 4.93 -6.90 -54.26
C GLU A 127 5.41 -7.96 -53.26
N GLN A 128 4.54 -8.92 -52.91
CA GLN A 128 4.76 -9.87 -51.83
C GLN A 128 5.82 -10.94 -52.19
N LYS A 129 7.09 -10.53 -52.14
CA LYS A 129 8.24 -11.41 -52.24
C LYS A 129 8.48 -12.08 -50.89
N LYS A 130 8.99 -13.32 -50.91
CA LYS A 130 9.31 -14.11 -49.70
C LYS A 130 10.06 -13.31 -48.64
N VAL A 131 11.05 -12.51 -49.05
CA VAL A 131 11.84 -11.66 -48.15
C VAL A 131 11.00 -10.60 -47.42
N ILE A 132 10.00 -10.02 -48.10
CA ILE A 132 9.11 -9.00 -47.52
C ILE A 132 8.20 -9.63 -46.48
N ILE A 133 7.64 -10.82 -46.77
CA ILE A 133 6.82 -11.59 -45.84
C ILE A 133 7.62 -11.94 -44.58
N GLU A 134 8.84 -12.45 -44.75
CA GLU A 134 9.73 -12.79 -43.63
C GLU A 134 10.08 -11.56 -42.76
N THR A 135 10.26 -10.39 -43.37
CA THR A 135 10.50 -9.14 -42.62
C THR A 135 9.28 -8.71 -41.83
N ILE A 136 8.07 -8.76 -42.43
CA ILE A 136 6.82 -8.45 -41.73
C ILE A 136 6.63 -9.39 -40.53
N ASP A 137 6.87 -10.68 -40.70
CA ASP A 137 6.74 -11.66 -39.60
C ASP A 137 7.74 -11.41 -38.46
N LYS A 138 8.97 -10.98 -38.78
CA LYS A 138 9.95 -10.58 -37.77
C LYS A 138 9.50 -9.33 -37.02
N GLU A 139 9.03 -8.31 -37.72
CA GLU A 139 8.54 -7.07 -37.09
C GLU A 139 7.32 -7.33 -36.20
N LYS A 140 6.39 -8.20 -36.62
CA LYS A 140 5.25 -8.63 -35.78
C LYS A 140 5.70 -9.32 -34.50
N LYS A 141 6.68 -10.23 -34.57
CA LYS A 141 7.23 -10.89 -33.37
C LYS A 141 7.89 -9.90 -32.42
N GLU A 142 8.52 -8.85 -32.94
CA GLU A 142 9.09 -7.80 -32.08
C GLU A 142 7.99 -6.94 -31.43
N ILE A 143 6.90 -6.63 -32.15
CA ILE A 143 5.73 -5.97 -31.57
C ILE A 143 5.16 -6.80 -30.42
N ASP A 144 4.93 -8.10 -30.61
CA ASP A 144 4.37 -8.98 -29.57
C ASP A 144 5.24 -8.99 -28.30
N LYS A 145 6.58 -9.00 -28.47
CA LYS A 145 7.52 -8.90 -27.34
C LYS A 145 7.43 -7.56 -26.61
N LEU A 146 7.24 -6.46 -27.34
CA LEU A 146 7.11 -5.14 -26.74
C LEU A 146 5.79 -4.99 -25.98
N ILE A 147 4.70 -5.52 -26.53
CA ILE A 147 3.40 -5.56 -25.84
C ILE A 147 3.51 -6.34 -24.53
N GLY A 148 4.10 -7.54 -24.56
CA GLY A 148 4.29 -8.33 -23.34
C GLY A 148 5.13 -7.61 -22.27
N LYS A 149 6.11 -6.79 -22.66
CA LYS A 149 6.87 -5.94 -21.73
C LYS A 149 6.04 -4.80 -21.16
N ILE A 150 5.20 -4.15 -21.97
CA ILE A 150 4.28 -3.10 -21.51
C ILE A 150 3.29 -3.68 -20.50
N ASP A 151 2.72 -4.86 -20.76
CA ASP A 151 1.75 -5.48 -19.87
C ASP A 151 2.35 -5.80 -18.49
N LEU A 152 3.60 -6.29 -18.45
CA LEU A 152 4.32 -6.49 -17.20
C LEU A 152 4.50 -5.17 -16.43
N LEU A 153 4.93 -4.11 -17.11
CA LEU A 153 5.13 -2.80 -16.49
C LEU A 153 3.82 -2.17 -16.00
N ARG A 154 2.71 -2.36 -16.73
CA ARG A 154 1.38 -1.91 -16.29
C ARG A 154 0.89 -2.68 -15.07
N LYS A 155 1.15 -3.99 -15.02
CA LYS A 155 0.83 -4.80 -13.85
C LYS A 155 1.63 -4.36 -12.63
N ASP A 156 2.91 -4.03 -12.80
CA ASP A 156 3.73 -3.48 -11.71
C ASP A 156 3.18 -2.12 -11.24
N LEU A 157 2.74 -1.26 -12.16
CA LEU A 157 2.05 -0.02 -11.79
C LEU A 157 0.77 -0.30 -11.02
N GLU A 158 -0.08 -1.23 -11.43
CA GLU A 158 -1.34 -1.55 -10.76
C GLU A 158 -1.17 -2.22 -9.39
N GLN A 159 -0.17 -3.11 -9.26
CA GLN A 159 0.09 -3.87 -8.05
C GLN A 159 0.73 -3.01 -6.95
N PHE A 160 1.48 -1.98 -7.34
CA PHE A 160 2.25 -1.12 -6.43
C PHE A 160 1.83 0.37 -6.53
N ALA A 161 0.67 0.68 -7.11
CA ALA A 161 0.10 2.03 -7.21
C ALA A 161 -0.49 2.49 -5.89
#